data_AF-A0A1A8CWC9-F1
#
_entry.id   AF-A0A1A8CWC9-F1
#
_cell.length_a   1.000
_cell.length_b   1.000
_cell.length_c   1.000
_cell.angle_alpha   90.00
_cell.angle_beta   90.00
_cell.angle_gamma   90.00
#
_symmetry.space_group_name_H-M   'P 1'
#
loop_
_entity.id
_entity.type
_entity.pdbx_description
1 polymer ?
#
loop_
_entity_poly.entity_id
_entity_poly.type
_entity_poly.pdbx_seq_one_letter_code
_entity_poly.pdbx_strand_id
1 'polypeptide(L)'
;YCCCCLANVSIPGIGVSVPELRPFFYVNIADISALETELCYVACTTEKIFEDKKELYDVYIDNQNVKSHRSHLQPLLRLNAADKEKYRKLSEQRYINTFIRASHSCVNCSSTHF
;
A
#
# COMPACT_ATOMS: atom_id res chain seq x y z
N TYR A 1 2.93 3.49 7.36
CA TYR A 1 3.50 4.08 6.12
C TYR A 1 2.96 3.38 4.87
N CYS A 2 3.04 2.05 4.76
CA CYS A 2 2.52 1.27 3.61
C CYS A 2 1.00 1.37 3.37
N CYS A 3 0.16 1.27 4.41
CA CYS A 3 -1.30 1.31 4.24
C CYS A 3 -1.83 2.66 3.74
N CYS A 4 -1.21 3.77 4.14
CA CYS A 4 -1.55 5.10 3.62
C CYS A 4 -1.21 5.26 2.14
N CYS A 5 -0.14 4.58 1.67
CA CYS A 5 0.19 4.53 0.25
C CYS A 5 -0.79 3.68 -0.55
N LEU A 6 -1.33 2.58 0.02
CA LEU A 6 -2.38 1.78 -0.62
C LEU A 6 -3.71 2.51 -0.72
N ALA A 7 -4.07 3.24 0.34
CA ALA A 7 -5.34 3.94 0.44
C ALA A 7 -5.44 5.20 -0.44
N ASN A 8 -4.31 5.73 -0.90
CA ASN A 8 -4.23 6.99 -1.65
C ASN A 8 -3.49 6.83 -2.99
N VAL A 9 -3.84 5.80 -3.77
CA VAL A 9 -3.38 5.67 -5.17
C VAL A 9 -4.48 6.14 -6.11
N SER A 10 -4.29 7.28 -6.77
CA SER A 10 -5.01 7.57 -8.00
C SER A 10 -4.38 6.79 -9.15
N ILE A 11 -5.17 6.03 -9.90
CA ILE A 11 -4.69 5.33 -11.10
C ILE A 11 -5.07 6.20 -12.31
N PRO A 12 -4.10 6.90 -12.95
CA PRO A 12 -4.40 7.71 -14.12
C PRO A 12 -4.99 6.84 -15.24
N GLY A 13 -6.10 7.27 -15.83
CA GLY A 13 -6.78 6.56 -16.92
C GLY A 13 -7.91 5.61 -16.49
N ILE A 14 -8.10 5.37 -15.19
CA ILE A 14 -9.31 4.76 -14.64
C ILE A 14 -10.18 5.91 -14.16
N GLY A 15 -11.22 6.26 -14.93
CA GLY A 15 -11.99 7.50 -14.86
C GLY A 15 -12.87 7.71 -13.62
N VAL A 16 -12.46 7.25 -12.44
CA VAL A 16 -13.19 7.47 -11.19
C VAL A 16 -12.19 7.97 -10.16
N SER A 17 -12.46 9.13 -9.54
CA SER A 17 -11.73 9.53 -8.34
C SER A 17 -11.93 8.44 -7.30
N VAL A 18 -10.87 7.68 -6.99
CA VAL A 18 -10.90 6.71 -5.91
C VAL A 18 -11.30 7.46 -4.63
N PRO A 19 -12.32 7.02 -3.88
CA PRO A 19 -12.66 7.64 -2.61
C PRO A 19 -11.41 7.72 -1.74
N GLU A 20 -11.19 8.85 -1.06
CA GLU A 20 -10.09 8.96 -0.11
C GLU A 20 -10.35 7.97 1.02
N LEU A 21 -9.65 6.83 0.98
CA LEU A 21 -9.77 5.81 2.01
C LEU A 21 -8.95 6.25 3.21
N ARG A 22 -9.60 6.44 4.36
CA ARG A 22 -8.91 6.61 5.63
C ARG A 22 -8.65 5.23 6.23
N PRO A 23 -7.39 4.80 6.41
CA PRO A 23 -7.12 3.50 7.01
C PRO A 23 -7.56 3.46 8.48
N PHE A 24 -8.21 2.36 8.88
CA PHE A 24 -8.50 2.05 10.27
C PHE A 24 -7.27 1.38 10.91
N PHE A 25 -6.74 1.98 11.96
CA PHE A 25 -5.63 1.44 12.72
C PHE A 25 -6.12 0.90 14.06
N TYR A 26 -5.47 -0.16 14.56
CA TYR A 26 -5.79 -0.78 15.85
C TYR A 26 -7.20 -1.39 15.92
N VAL A 27 -7.70 -1.86 14.77
CA VAL A 27 -8.96 -2.58 14.69
C VAL A 27 -8.88 -3.84 15.55
N ASN A 28 -9.91 -4.06 16.35
CA ASN A 28 -10.07 -5.24 17.19
C ASN A 28 -11.42 -5.94 16.95
N ILE A 29 -11.67 -7.04 17.66
CA ILE A 29 -12.91 -7.83 17.55
C ILE A 29 -14.18 -7.00 17.72
N ALA A 30 -14.18 -5.98 18.60
CA ALA A 30 -15.34 -5.14 18.85
C ALA A 30 -15.70 -4.26 17.63
N ASP A 31 -14.75 -4.02 16.73
CA ASP A 31 -14.93 -3.17 15.55
C ASP A 31 -15.48 -3.94 14.33
N ILE A 32 -15.61 -5.28 14.42
CA ILE A 32 -16.05 -6.12 13.29
C ILE A 32 -17.38 -5.64 12.72
N SER A 33 -18.37 -5.40 13.58
CA SER A 33 -19.70 -4.97 13.13
C SER A 33 -19.69 -3.59 12.47
N ALA A 34 -18.75 -2.71 12.84
CA ALA A 34 -18.57 -1.45 12.11
C ALA A 34 -17.96 -1.70 10.72
N LEU A 35 -16.93 -2.55 10.63
CA LEU A 35 -16.28 -2.90 9.36
C LEU A 35 -17.24 -3.56 8.36
N GLU A 36 -18.17 -4.39 8.82
CA GLU A 36 -19.19 -5.02 7.95
C GLU A 36 -20.12 -4.01 7.27
N THR A 37 -20.25 -2.80 7.83
CA THR A 37 -21.10 -1.73 7.26
C THR A 37 -20.35 -0.84 6.27
N GLU A 38 -19.02 -0.93 6.21
CA GLU A 38 -18.20 -0.10 5.33
C GLU A 38 -18.24 -0.63 3.89
N LEU A 39 -18.50 0.26 2.93
CA LEU A 39 -18.49 -0.09 1.50
C LEU A 39 -17.10 -0.49 0.99
N CYS A 40 -16.07 0.15 1.54
CA CYS A 40 -14.67 -0.08 1.20
C CYS A 40 -13.79 0.42 2.33
N TYR A 41 -12.81 -0.38 2.74
CA TYR A 41 -11.92 -0.01 3.85
C TYR A 41 -10.52 -0.61 3.70
N VAL A 42 -9.58 -0.03 4.45
CA VAL A 42 -8.27 -0.64 4.73
C VAL A 42 -8.11 -0.67 6.24
N ALA A 43 -7.99 -1.85 6.82
CA ALA A 43 -7.88 -2.04 8.26
C ALA A 43 -6.56 -2.70 8.63
N CYS A 44 -5.96 -2.25 9.75
CA CYS A 44 -4.78 -2.83 10.34
C CYS A 44 -5.13 -3.37 11.73
N THR A 45 -4.87 -4.65 11.94
CA THR A 45 -5.07 -5.33 13.22
C THR A 45 -3.85 -6.17 13.58
N THR A 46 -3.63 -6.38 14.87
CA THR A 46 -2.67 -7.38 15.39
C THR A 46 -3.37 -8.70 15.72
N GLU A 47 -4.69 -8.77 15.62
CA GLU A 47 -5.46 -9.94 16.02
C GLU A 47 -5.52 -10.98 14.89
N LYS A 48 -5.05 -12.21 15.18
CA LYS A 48 -5.03 -13.30 14.21
C LYS A 48 -6.41 -13.86 13.87
N ILE A 49 -7.41 -13.64 14.73
CA ILE A 49 -8.79 -14.09 14.51
C ILE A 49 -9.39 -13.57 13.20
N PHE A 50 -8.89 -12.43 12.69
CA PHE A 50 -9.34 -11.89 11.42
C PHE A 50 -8.97 -12.78 10.23
N GLU A 51 -7.94 -13.64 10.29
CA GLU A 51 -7.64 -14.58 9.20
C GLU A 51 -8.78 -15.61 8.95
N ASP A 52 -9.58 -15.90 9.98
CA ASP A 52 -10.71 -16.82 9.89
C ASP A 52 -12.02 -16.12 9.46
N LYS A 53 -12.09 -14.78 9.55
CA LYS A 53 -13.27 -13.97 9.21
C LYS A 53 -13.31 -13.64 7.71
N LYS A 54 -13.27 -14.67 6.87
CA LYS A 54 -13.08 -14.55 5.42
C LYS A 54 -14.09 -13.66 4.72
N GLU A 55 -15.34 -13.62 5.17
CA GLU A 55 -16.37 -12.76 4.56
C GLU A 55 -16.21 -11.27 4.86
N LEU A 56 -15.35 -10.89 5.81
CA LEU A 56 -15.15 -9.49 6.19
C LEU A 56 -14.29 -8.74 5.17
N TYR A 57 -13.38 -9.42 4.47
CA TYR A 57 -12.40 -8.80 3.57
C TYR A 57 -12.24 -9.56 2.26
N ASP A 58 -11.88 -8.85 1.19
CA ASP A 58 -11.51 -9.51 -0.07
C ASP A 58 -10.05 -9.96 -0.10
N VAL A 59 -9.15 -9.18 0.52
CA VAL A 59 -7.71 -9.43 0.56
C VAL A 59 -7.19 -9.35 1.99
N TYR A 60 -6.43 -10.37 2.41
CA TYR A 60 -5.74 -10.44 3.68
C TYR A 60 -4.23 -10.39 3.46
N ILE A 61 -3.53 -9.63 4.30
CA ILE A 61 -2.07 -9.47 4.21
C ILE A 61 -1.47 -9.85 5.54
N ASP A 62 -0.64 -10.88 5.55
CA ASP A 62 0.11 -11.32 6.74
C ASP A 62 1.58 -11.52 6.43
N ASN A 63 2.44 -10.77 7.13
CA ASN A 63 3.89 -10.82 6.93
C ASN A 63 4.30 -10.77 5.45
N GLN A 64 3.76 -9.80 4.71
CA GLN A 64 3.95 -9.62 3.25
C GLN A 64 3.30 -10.69 2.35
N ASN A 65 2.67 -11.73 2.91
CA ASN A 65 1.89 -12.69 2.15
C ASN A 65 0.51 -12.10 1.88
N VAL A 66 0.24 -11.80 0.61
CA VAL A 66 -1.06 -11.35 0.14
C VAL A 66 -1.89 -12.58 -0.23
N LYS A 67 -3.06 -12.72 0.39
CA LYS A 67 -3.97 -13.85 0.21
C LYS A 67 -5.38 -13.31 -0.09
N SER A 68 -6.13 -14.04 -0.91
CA SER A 68 -7.57 -13.81 -1.06
C SER A 68 -8.30 -15.14 -0.98
N HIS A 69 -9.46 -15.16 -0.36
CA HIS A 69 -10.34 -16.32 -0.37
C HIS A 69 -11.26 -16.34 -1.61
N ARG A 70 -11.34 -15.21 -2.36
CA ARG A 70 -12.15 -15.07 -3.57
C ARG A 70 -11.38 -15.63 -4.77
N SER A 71 -11.93 -16.64 -5.43
CA SER A 71 -11.29 -17.34 -6.56
C SER A 71 -10.94 -16.42 -7.74
N HIS A 72 -11.77 -15.42 -8.02
CA HIS A 72 -11.56 -14.47 -9.12
C HIS A 72 -10.44 -13.44 -8.84
N LEU A 73 -10.09 -13.21 -7.56
CA LEU A 73 -9.00 -12.30 -7.18
C LEU A 73 -7.64 -13.00 -7.15
N GLN A 74 -7.61 -14.32 -6.91
CA GLN A 74 -6.38 -15.11 -6.83
C GLN A 74 -5.41 -14.93 -8.03
N PRO A 75 -5.87 -14.89 -9.30
CA PRO A 75 -4.99 -14.63 -10.43
C PRO A 75 -4.36 -13.23 -10.39
N LEU A 76 -5.06 -12.24 -9.85
CA LEU A 76 -4.61 -10.85 -9.77
C LEU A 76 -3.52 -10.63 -8.72
N LEU A 77 -3.36 -11.58 -7.78
CA LEU A 77 -2.30 -11.52 -6.77
C LEU A 77 -0.92 -11.95 -7.31
N ARG A 78 -0.86 -12.48 -8.54
CA ARG A 78 0.39 -12.92 -9.15
C ARG A 78 1.06 -11.77 -9.90
N LEU A 79 2.31 -11.49 -9.52
CA LEU A 79 3.13 -10.51 -10.22
C LEU A 79 3.41 -10.94 -11.66
N ASN A 80 3.03 -10.08 -12.60
CA ASN A 80 3.31 -10.28 -14.02
C ASN A 80 4.56 -9.47 -14.46
N ALA A 81 4.90 -9.56 -15.75
CA ALA A 81 6.05 -8.86 -16.31
C ALA A 81 5.89 -7.33 -16.28
N ALA A 82 4.68 -6.81 -16.49
CA ALA A 82 4.40 -5.38 -16.44
C ALA A 82 4.55 -4.83 -15.00
N ASP A 83 4.14 -5.58 -13.98
CA ASP A 83 4.31 -5.19 -12.57
C ASP A 83 5.79 -5.07 -12.22
N LYS A 84 6.59 -6.07 -12.61
CA LYS A 84 8.04 -6.09 -12.39
C LYS A 84 8.73 -4.92 -13.10
N GLU A 85 8.35 -4.65 -14.33
CA GLU A 85 8.91 -3.55 -15.12
C GLU A 85 8.53 -2.17 -14.55
N LYS A 86 7.28 -2.00 -14.11
CA LYS A 86 6.82 -0.80 -13.43
C LYS A 86 7.59 -0.58 -12.13
N TYR A 87 7.77 -1.63 -11.32
CA TYR A 87 8.54 -1.58 -10.09
C TYR A 87 10.01 -1.22 -10.34
N ARG A 88 10.63 -1.80 -11.38
CA ARG A 88 12.00 -1.49 -11.79
C ARG A 88 12.17 0.00 -12.12
N LYS A 89 11.31 0.54 -12.99
CA LYS A 89 11.32 1.97 -13.37
C LYS A 89 11.15 2.90 -12.15
N LEU A 90 10.20 2.57 -11.26
CA LEU A 90 9.98 3.35 -10.03
C LEU A 90 11.19 3.30 -9.09
N SER A 91 11.85 2.15 -8.99
CA SER A 91 13.04 1.96 -8.16
C SER A 91 14.23 2.76 -8.69
N GLU A 92 14.42 2.78 -10.01
CA GLU A 92 15.44 3.59 -10.69
C GLU A 92 15.21 5.09 -10.46
N GLN A 93 13.97 5.56 -10.63
CA GLN A 93 13.61 6.95 -10.34
C GLN A 93 13.89 7.32 -8.87
N ARG A 94 13.57 6.43 -7.93
CA ARG A 94 13.84 6.64 -6.50
C ARG A 94 15.34 6.72 -6.21
N TYR A 95 16.15 5.86 -6.84
CA TYR A 95 17.60 5.90 -6.71
C TYR A 95 18.16 7.23 -7.23
N ILE A 96 17.76 7.66 -8.43
CA ILE A 96 18.19 8.92 -9.04
C ILE A 96 17.82 10.11 -8.14
N ASN A 97 16.57 10.18 -7.66
CA ASN A 97 16.14 11.26 -6.76
C ASN A 97 16.93 11.29 -5.45
N THR A 98 17.28 10.12 -4.92
CA THR A 98 18.09 10.01 -3.70
C THR A 98 19.52 10.46 -3.97
N PHE A 99 20.11 10.05 -5.10
CA PHE A 99 21.44 10.47 -5.54
C PHE A 99 21.50 11.99 -5.74
N ILE A 100 20.57 12.56 -6.51
CA ILE A 100 20.45 14.02 -6.72
C ILE A 100 20.38 14.75 -5.38
N ARG A 101 19.51 14.30 -4.48
CA ARG A 101 19.36 14.93 -3.16
C ARG A 101 20.64 14.83 -2.31
N ALA A 102 21.37 13.71 -2.40
CA ALA A 102 22.68 13.58 -1.77
C ALA A 102 23.70 14.55 -2.40
N SER A 103 23.78 14.63 -3.74
CA SER A 103 24.68 15.55 -4.45
C SER A 103 24.40 17.01 -4.13
N HIS A 104 23.14 17.44 -4.04
CA HIS A 104 22.78 18.79 -3.59
C HIS A 104 23.20 19.05 -2.13
N SER A 105 23.15 18.04 -1.26
CA SER A 105 23.69 18.14 0.10
C SER A 105 25.21 18.27 0.13
N CYS A 106 25.94 17.65 -0.83
CA CYS A 106 27.39 17.78 -0.95
C CYS A 106 27.81 19.19 -1.39
N VAL A 107 27.07 19.81 -2.33
CA VAL A 107 27.39 21.15 -2.85
C VAL A 107 27.27 22.23 -1.76
N ASN A 108 26.34 22.08 -0.82
CA ASN A 108 26.20 22.99 0.33
C ASN A 108 27.29 22.81 1.41
N CYS A 109 28.12 21.77 1.36
CA CYS A 109 29.21 21.58 2.33
C CYS A 109 30.52 22.28 1.92
N SER A 110 30.57 22.84 0.71
CA SER A 110 31.74 23.54 0.14
C SER A 110 31.65 25.08 0.20
N SER A 111 30.67 25.66 0.90
CA SER A 111 30.47 27.12 0.96
C SER A 111 30.57 27.75 2.36
N THR A 112 31.10 27.03 3.36
CA THR A 112 31.44 27.61 4.66
C THR A 112 32.91 27.37 5.00
N HIS A 113 33.79 28.11 4.33
CA HIS A 113 35.12 28.45 4.85
C HIS A 113 35.54 29.78 4.20
N PHE A 114 35.16 30.88 4.85
CA PHE A 114 35.91 32.14 4.86
C PHE A 114 36.71 32.17 6.16
#